data_AF-W5NHC9-F1
#
_entry.id   AF-W5NHC9-F1
#
_cell.length_a   1.000
_cell.length_b   1.000
_cell.length_c   1.000
_cell.angle_alpha   90.00
_cell.angle_beta   90.00
_cell.angle_gamma   90.00
#
_symmetry.space_group_name_H-M   'P 1'
#
loop_
_entity.id
_entity.type
_entity.pdbx_description
1 polymer ?
#
loop_
_entity_poly.entity_id
_entity_poly.type
_entity_poly.pdbx_seq_one_letter_code
_entity_poly.pdbx_strand_id
1 'polypeptide(L)'
;RFPQPLRSAQFYYMDKFLLLSCGPLLQLYLYHLDTSQDDIKRYKQKSLCKLVEKFQMTTGTEITSVSAVNDFFSCILLHILFHHLKEEFDLNVGRRAACIPDAHTRAVHHIAQNKGSMFSTQEPDAYNLFLTSSVTDGIKLWDLRTLR
;
A
#
# COMPACT_ATOMS: atom_id res chain seq x y z
N ARG A 1 12.71 9.43 -13.28
CA ARG A 1 13.79 8.97 -12.38
C ARG A 1 13.32 9.22 -10.95
N PHE A 2 13.38 8.22 -10.07
CA PHE A 2 12.96 8.40 -8.68
C PHE A 2 14.06 9.12 -7.88
N PRO A 3 13.70 10.04 -6.97
CA PRO A 3 14.67 10.83 -6.20
C PRO A 3 15.38 9.99 -5.14
N GLN A 4 14.74 8.92 -4.67
CA GLN A 4 15.24 8.00 -3.65
C GLN A 4 14.98 6.55 -4.11
N PRO A 5 15.61 5.54 -3.49
CA PRO A 5 15.33 4.15 -3.80
C PRO A 5 13.86 3.80 -3.49
N LEU A 6 13.28 2.96 -4.33
CA LEU A 6 11.94 2.41 -4.09
C LEU A 6 12.01 1.47 -2.88
N ARG A 7 11.13 1.69 -1.90
CA ARG A 7 11.03 0.87 -0.68
C ARG A 7 10.04 -0.27 -0.86
N SER A 8 8.93 -0.02 -1.53
CA SER A 8 7.94 -1.04 -1.87
C SER A 8 7.32 -0.77 -3.24
N ALA A 9 6.91 -1.86 -3.88
CA ALA A 9 6.16 -1.85 -5.13
C ALA A 9 5.14 -2.99 -5.08
N GLN A 10 3.87 -2.70 -5.35
CA GLN A 10 2.81 -3.70 -5.41
C GLN A 10 1.70 -3.29 -6.37
N PHE A 11 0.96 -4.27 -6.89
CA PHE A 11 -0.28 -4.00 -7.62
C PHE A 11 -1.39 -3.61 -6.65
N TYR A 12 -2.31 -2.81 -7.16
CA TYR A 12 -3.43 -2.30 -6.39
C TYR A 12 -4.70 -2.20 -7.23
N TYR A 13 -5.84 -2.42 -6.55
CA TYR A 13 -7.19 -2.30 -7.10
C TYR A 13 -7.43 -3.21 -8.31
N MET A 14 -7.33 -4.53 -8.10
CA MET A 14 -7.52 -5.56 -9.13
C MET A 14 -6.56 -5.37 -10.32
N ASP A 15 -5.27 -5.17 -10.01
CA ASP A 15 -4.19 -4.94 -10.98
C ASP A 15 -4.41 -3.72 -11.89
N LYS A 16 -5.30 -2.78 -11.53
CA LYS A 16 -5.51 -1.56 -12.32
C LYS A 16 -4.43 -0.50 -12.08
N PHE A 17 -3.82 -0.51 -10.89
CA PHE A 17 -2.77 0.45 -10.53
C PHE A 17 -1.52 -0.24 -10.00
N LEU A 18 -0.40 0.47 -10.11
CA LEU A 18 0.87 0.18 -9.46
C LEU A 18 1.05 1.18 -8.32
N LEU A 19 1.23 0.66 -7.11
CA LEU A 19 1.52 1.45 -5.92
C LEU A 19 2.99 1.35 -5.58
N LEU A 20 3.67 2.51 -5.51
CA LEU A 20 5.10 2.61 -5.24
C LEU A 20 5.34 3.50 -4.03
N SER A 21 6.25 3.10 -3.14
CA SER A 21 6.76 3.96 -2.07
C SER A 21 8.22 4.34 -2.32
N CYS A 22 8.52 5.62 -2.15
CA CYS A 22 9.83 6.22 -2.40
C CYS A 22 10.08 7.29 -1.34
N GLY A 23 10.83 6.95 -0.29
CA GLY A 23 11.05 7.86 0.84
C GLY A 23 9.74 8.28 1.51
N PRO A 24 9.44 9.59 1.65
CA PRO A 24 8.18 10.07 2.24
C PRO A 24 7.02 10.13 1.24
N LEU A 25 7.20 9.60 0.03
CA LEU A 25 6.25 9.70 -1.06
C LEU A 25 5.63 8.35 -1.37
N LEU A 26 4.31 8.34 -1.45
CA LEU A 26 3.53 7.25 -2.00
C LEU A 26 2.98 7.67 -3.36
N GLN A 27 3.22 6.88 -4.39
CA GLN A 27 2.88 7.20 -5.77
C GLN A 27 1.99 6.11 -6.36
N LEU A 28 0.90 6.53 -6.99
CA LEU A 28 -0.04 5.64 -7.67
C LEU A 28 0.10 5.83 -9.18
N TYR A 29 0.39 4.75 -9.88
CA TYR A 29 0.57 4.74 -11.33
C TYR A 29 -0.54 3.93 -12.00
N LEU A 30 -1.15 4.49 -13.04
CA LEU A 30 -1.96 3.74 -13.98
C LEU A 30 -1.02 3.19 -15.04
N TYR A 31 -1.13 1.89 -15.30
CA TYR A 31 -0.36 1.26 -16.35
C TYR A 31 -1.30 0.56 -17.34
N HIS A 32 -0.85 0.48 -18.58
CA HIS A 32 -1.49 -0.25 -19.64
C HIS A 32 -0.42 -1.07 -20.34
N LEU A 33 -0.58 -2.40 -20.31
CA LEU A 33 0.26 -3.30 -21.07
C LEU A 33 -0.48 -3.64 -22.36
N ASP A 34 0.10 -3.28 -23.49
CA ASP A 34 -0.39 -3.76 -24.77
C ASP A 34 0.06 -5.22 -24.96
N THR A 35 -0.91 -6.13 -24.99
CA THR A 35 -0.68 -7.55 -25.24
C THR A 35 -0.85 -7.93 -26.71
N SER A 36 -1.07 -6.96 -27.61
CA SER A 36 -1.19 -7.23 -29.04
C SER A 36 0.10 -7.78 -29.63
N GLN A 37 0.01 -8.91 -30.34
CA GLN A 37 1.11 -9.48 -31.09
C GLN A 37 0.98 -9.06 -32.56
N ASP A 38 1.67 -7.98 -32.92
CA ASP A 38 1.84 -7.54 -34.30
C ASP A 38 3.34 -7.57 -34.62
N ASP A 39 3.79 -8.65 -35.27
CA ASP A 39 5.20 -8.89 -35.56
C ASP A 39 5.82 -7.82 -36.47
N ILE A 40 5.00 -7.11 -37.26
CA ILE A 40 5.45 -6.07 -38.18
C ILE A 40 5.63 -4.74 -37.43
N LYS A 41 4.77 -4.43 -36.46
CA LYS A 41 4.78 -3.15 -35.71
C LYS A 41 5.30 -3.26 -34.29
N ARG A 42 5.99 -4.35 -33.95
CA ARG A 42 6.54 -4.61 -32.61
C ARG A 42 7.43 -3.49 -32.04
N TYR A 43 8.05 -2.69 -32.90
CA TYR A 43 8.84 -1.53 -32.51
C TYR A 43 8.03 -0.38 -31.90
N LYS A 44 6.71 -0.34 -32.09
CA LYS A 44 5.85 0.70 -31.53
C LYS A 44 5.48 0.35 -30.09
N GLN A 45 6.08 1.07 -29.13
CA GLN A 45 5.69 0.95 -27.73
C GLN A 45 4.32 1.58 -27.51
N LYS A 46 3.31 0.73 -27.31
CA LYS A 46 1.93 1.13 -26.99
C LYS A 46 1.58 0.96 -25.51
N SER A 47 2.44 0.28 -24.76
CA SER A 47 2.33 0.20 -23.30
C SER A 47 2.62 1.55 -22.67
N LEU A 48 1.76 1.96 -21.74
CA LEU A 48 1.80 3.25 -21.07
C LEU A 48 1.94 3.08 -19.56
N CYS A 49 2.64 4.00 -18.93
CA CYS A 49 2.67 4.13 -17.48
C CYS A 49 2.58 5.61 -17.14
N LYS A 50 1.54 5.99 -16.40
CA LYS A 50 1.21 7.37 -16.06
C LYS A 50 1.06 7.51 -14.56
N LEU A 51 1.74 8.47 -13.96
CA LEU A 51 1.49 8.87 -12.58
C LEU A 51 0.07 9.45 -12.49
N VAL A 52 -0.77 8.83 -11.67
CA VAL A 52 -2.14 9.28 -11.41
C VAL A 52 -2.12 10.26 -10.25
N GLU A 53 -1.56 9.81 -9.12
CA GLU A 53 -1.63 10.54 -7.87
C GLU A 53 -0.33 10.38 -7.07
N LYS A 54 -0.02 11.38 -6.25
CA LYS A 54 1.15 11.38 -5.38
C LYS A 54 0.75 11.90 -4.00
N PHE A 55 0.95 11.08 -2.98
CA PHE A 55 0.70 11.41 -1.60
C PHE A 55 2.02 11.66 -0.88
N GLN A 56 2.13 12.83 -0.25
CA GLN A 56 3.28 13.19 0.57
C GLN A 56 2.88 13.13 2.04
N MET A 57 3.68 12.43 2.84
CA MET A 57 3.45 12.33 4.28
C MET A 57 3.75 13.67 4.95
N THR A 58 2.86 14.12 5.86
CA THR A 58 2.95 15.46 6.49
C THR A 58 4.17 15.63 7.38
N THR A 59 4.67 14.55 7.97
CA THR A 59 5.85 14.57 8.86
C THR A 59 7.17 14.54 8.10
N GLY A 60 7.15 14.33 6.77
CA GLY A 60 8.35 14.18 5.95
C GLY A 60 9.16 12.91 6.23
N THR A 61 8.62 11.99 7.03
CA THR A 61 9.31 10.77 7.43
C THR A 61 9.24 9.69 6.34
N GLU A 62 10.28 8.87 6.21
CA GLU A 62 10.31 7.81 5.20
C GLU A 62 9.28 6.70 5.49
N ILE A 63 8.65 6.19 4.44
CA ILE A 63 7.76 5.04 4.49
C ILE A 63 8.61 3.78 4.60
N THR A 64 8.39 2.97 5.65
CA THR A 64 9.14 1.71 5.83
C THR A 64 8.50 0.53 5.13
N SER A 65 7.17 0.45 5.16
CA SER A 65 6.43 -0.68 4.65
C SER A 65 5.03 -0.26 4.28
N VAL A 66 4.47 -0.92 3.26
CA VAL A 66 3.15 -0.62 2.70
C VAL A 66 2.43 -1.93 2.45
N SER A 67 1.15 -1.99 2.82
CA SER A 67 0.27 -3.11 2.50
C SER A 67 -1.00 -2.58 1.84
N ALA A 68 -1.36 -3.18 0.71
CA ALA A 68 -2.66 -2.98 0.11
C ALA A 68 -3.20 -4.32 -0.33
N VAL A 69 -4.51 -4.48 -0.20
CA VAL A 69 -5.20 -5.65 -0.72
C VAL A 69 -5.56 -5.39 -2.18
N ASN A 70 -5.27 -6.36 -3.04
CA ASN A 70 -5.48 -6.27 -4.48
C ASN A 70 -6.58 -7.21 -4.99
N ASP A 71 -7.15 -8.03 -4.10
CA ASP A 71 -8.04 -9.14 -4.47
C ASP A 71 -9.53 -8.76 -4.49
N PHE A 72 -9.89 -7.57 -4.03
CA PHE A 72 -11.26 -7.04 -4.07
C PHE A 72 -11.26 -5.51 -4.17
N PHE A 73 -12.44 -4.92 -4.38
CA PHE A 73 -12.68 -3.47 -4.40
C PHE A 73 -12.53 -2.81 -3.01
N SER A 74 -11.45 -3.14 -2.30
CA SER A 74 -11.06 -2.45 -1.07
C SER A 74 -10.30 -1.19 -1.41
N CYS A 75 -10.81 -0.07 -0.95
CA CYS A 75 -10.12 1.21 -1.08
C CYS A 75 -9.20 1.51 0.11
N ILE A 76 -9.13 0.56 1.05
CA ILE A 76 -8.37 0.69 2.29
C ILE A 76 -6.90 0.42 1.99
N LEU A 77 -6.11 1.47 2.12
CA LEU A 77 -4.68 1.42 1.92
C LEU A 77 -3.96 1.61 3.26
N LEU A 78 -3.29 0.56 3.72
CA LEU A 78 -2.56 0.61 4.98
C LEU A 78 -1.09 0.89 4.72
N HIS A 79 -0.63 2.01 5.24
CA HIS A 79 0.77 2.42 5.13
C HIS A 79 1.37 2.50 6.51
N ILE A 80 2.63 2.11 6.61
CA ILE A 80 3.40 2.29 7.83
C ILE A 80 4.48 3.32 7.58
N LEU A 81 4.47 4.31 8.45
CA LEU A 81 5.42 5.39 8.50
C LEU A 81 6.49 5.05 9.54
N PHE A 82 7.74 5.48 9.28
CA PHE A 82 8.82 5.34 10.25
C PHE A 82 8.60 6.28 11.45
N HIS A 83 8.97 5.79 12.64
CA HIS A 83 8.76 6.38 13.98
C HIS A 83 7.32 6.45 14.50
N HIS A 84 6.98 5.45 15.32
CA HIS A 84 5.88 5.33 16.29
C HIS A 84 4.44 5.52 15.77
N LEU A 85 4.25 6.13 14.60
CA LEU A 85 2.95 6.49 14.05
C LEU A 85 2.60 5.54 12.91
N LYS A 86 1.44 4.89 13.02
CA LYS A 86 0.81 4.21 11.88
C LYS A 86 -0.22 5.15 11.30
N GLU A 87 -0.16 5.38 10.00
CA GLU A 87 -1.13 6.24 9.33
C GLU A 87 -1.93 5.40 8.33
N GLU A 88 -3.23 5.36 8.53
CA GLU A 88 -4.16 4.77 7.58
C GLU A 88 -4.51 5.81 6.54
N PHE A 89 -4.50 5.42 5.27
CA PHE A 89 -4.78 6.33 4.18
C PHE A 89 -5.95 5.76 3.38
N ASP A 90 -7.07 6.47 3.39
CA ASP A 90 -8.18 6.14 2.50
C ASP A 90 -7.92 6.79 1.14
N LEU A 91 -7.64 5.95 0.15
CA LEU A 91 -7.42 6.41 -1.22
C LEU A 91 -8.70 6.87 -1.93
N ASN A 92 -9.90 6.48 -1.48
CA ASN A 92 -11.13 6.97 -2.09
C ASN A 92 -11.31 8.46 -1.90
N VAL A 93 -10.88 8.97 -0.74
CA VAL A 93 -11.02 10.38 -0.36
C VAL A 93 -9.71 11.14 -0.55
N GLY A 94 -8.60 10.43 -0.82
CA GLY A 94 -7.26 11.01 -0.89
C GLY A 94 -6.84 11.60 0.46
N ARG A 95 -7.36 11.07 1.57
CA ARG A 95 -7.21 11.64 2.92
C ARG A 95 -6.78 10.56 3.91
N ARG A 96 -5.98 10.97 4.89
CA ARG A 96 -5.65 10.15 6.05
C ARG A 96 -6.93 9.77 6.80
N ALA A 97 -7.14 8.47 7.02
CA ALA A 97 -8.32 7.91 7.66
C ALA A 97 -8.16 7.81 9.18
N ALA A 98 -7.01 7.35 9.66
CA ALA A 98 -6.71 7.19 11.09
C ALA A 98 -5.20 7.27 11.34
N CYS A 99 -4.82 7.56 12.59
CA CYS A 99 -3.43 7.52 13.03
C CYS A 99 -3.33 6.84 14.39
N ILE A 100 -2.47 5.83 14.51
CA ILE A 100 -2.18 5.15 15.78
C ILE A 100 -0.81 5.62 16.26
N PRO A 101 -0.73 6.46 17.29
CA PRO A 101 0.53 6.80 17.93
C PRO A 101 1.07 5.63 18.75
N ASP A 102 2.39 5.58 18.88
CA ASP A 102 3.15 4.65 19.72
C ASP A 102 2.80 3.17 19.55
N ALA A 103 2.48 2.77 18.30
CA ALA A 103 2.06 1.41 18.04
C ALA A 103 3.14 0.36 18.39
N HIS A 104 4.41 0.75 18.28
CA HIS A 104 5.56 -0.04 18.75
C HIS A 104 6.58 0.86 19.44
N THR A 105 7.32 0.28 20.39
CA THR A 105 8.45 0.94 21.07
C THR A 105 9.64 1.18 20.14
N ARG A 106 9.71 0.44 19.02
CA ARG A 106 10.68 0.61 17.95
C ARG A 106 10.00 0.81 16.60
N ALA A 107 10.79 1.22 15.61
CA ALA A 107 10.33 1.38 14.25
C ALA A 107 9.78 0.06 13.67
N VAL A 108 8.56 0.14 13.16
CA VAL A 108 7.89 -0.97 12.48
C VAL A 108 8.52 -1.18 11.12
N HIS A 109 8.93 -2.42 10.84
CA HIS A 109 9.59 -2.79 9.59
C HIS A 109 8.68 -3.56 8.63
N HIS A 110 7.56 -4.09 9.11
CA HIS A 110 6.63 -4.85 8.26
C HIS A 110 5.17 -4.67 8.68
N ILE A 111 4.29 -4.67 7.68
CA ILE A 111 2.84 -4.74 7.83
C ILE A 111 2.28 -5.88 6.98
N ALA A 112 1.29 -6.59 7.51
CA ALA A 112 0.55 -7.59 6.77
C ALA A 112 -0.95 -7.42 7.03
N GLN A 113 -1.72 -7.21 5.98
CA GLN A 113 -3.19 -7.25 6.02
C GLN A 113 -3.70 -8.68 5.90
N ASN A 114 -4.84 -8.96 6.54
CA ASN A 114 -5.59 -10.16 6.23
C ASN A 114 -6.18 -10.04 4.81
N LYS A 115 -5.62 -10.80 3.86
CA LYS A 115 -6.11 -10.87 2.47
C LYS A 115 -7.17 -11.96 2.27
N GLY A 116 -7.45 -12.76 3.30
CA GLY A 116 -8.30 -13.94 3.20
C GLY A 116 -7.63 -15.07 2.40
N SER A 117 -8.44 -16.06 2.02
CA SER A 117 -8.02 -17.22 1.22
C SER A 117 -8.61 -17.13 -0.18
N MET A 118 -7.87 -17.59 -1.19
CA MET A 118 -8.40 -17.76 -2.55
C MET A 118 -9.47 -18.86 -2.64
N PHE A 119 -9.58 -19.73 -1.62
CA PHE A 119 -10.43 -20.91 -1.63
C PHE A 119 -11.64 -20.83 -0.70
N SER A 120 -11.66 -19.85 0.21
CA SER A 120 -12.73 -19.73 1.20
C SER A 120 -12.91 -18.29 1.65
N THR A 121 -14.16 -17.83 1.66
CA THR A 121 -14.53 -16.53 2.23
C THR A 121 -14.42 -16.56 3.75
N GLN A 122 -13.96 -15.46 4.34
CA GLN A 122 -13.99 -15.23 5.78
C GLN A 122 -15.13 -14.29 6.14
N GLU A 123 -15.50 -14.26 7.42
CA GLU A 123 -16.39 -13.24 7.95
C GLU A 123 -15.88 -11.84 7.56
N PRO A 124 -16.74 -10.91 7.09
CA PRO A 124 -16.32 -9.58 6.64
C PRO A 124 -15.45 -8.85 7.67
N ASP A 125 -15.73 -9.08 8.95
CA ASP A 125 -15.00 -8.49 10.06
C ASP A 125 -13.53 -8.94 10.14
N ALA A 126 -13.18 -10.12 9.64
CA ALA A 126 -11.81 -10.62 9.65
C ALA A 126 -10.88 -9.80 8.76
N TYR A 127 -11.41 -9.13 7.72
CA TYR A 127 -10.62 -8.26 6.82
C TYR A 127 -10.25 -6.92 7.46
N ASN A 128 -10.86 -6.58 8.61
CA ASN A 128 -10.48 -5.40 9.38
C ASN A 128 -9.23 -5.62 10.24
N LEU A 129 -8.65 -6.83 10.21
CA LEU A 129 -7.48 -7.17 11.00
C LEU A 129 -6.17 -6.99 10.20
N PHE A 130 -5.16 -6.45 10.87
CA PHE A 130 -3.81 -6.36 10.30
C PHE A 130 -2.74 -6.55 11.37
N LEU A 131 -1.59 -7.07 10.92
CA LEU A 131 -0.42 -7.34 11.74
C LEU A 131 0.68 -6.35 11.44
N THR A 132 1.47 -6.04 12.47
CA THR A 132 2.64 -5.18 12.35
C THR A 132 3.78 -5.75 13.17
N SER A 133 5.00 -5.71 12.64
CA SER A 133 6.18 -6.19 13.35
C SER A 133 7.23 -5.10 13.50
N SER A 134 7.82 -5.02 14.68
CA SER A 134 9.02 -4.21 14.91
C SER A 134 10.13 -5.06 15.48
N VAL A 135 11.38 -4.59 15.34
CA VAL A 135 12.52 -5.28 15.93
C VAL A 135 12.39 -5.17 17.44
N THR A 136 12.58 -6.26 18.18
CA THR A 136 12.45 -6.38 19.66
C THR A 136 11.05 -6.24 20.28
N ASP A 137 10.10 -5.50 19.69
CA ASP A 137 8.74 -5.36 20.25
C ASP A 137 7.79 -6.51 19.80
N GLY A 138 8.22 -7.31 18.83
CA GLY A 138 7.47 -8.46 18.33
C GLY A 138 6.39 -8.10 17.31
N ILE A 139 5.34 -8.93 17.27
CA ILE A 139 4.21 -8.81 16.34
C ILE A 139 2.97 -8.38 17.13
N LYS A 140 2.27 -7.34 16.66
CA LYS A 140 1.00 -6.88 17.22
C LYS A 140 -0.12 -6.98 16.19
N LEU A 141 -1.27 -7.47 16.64
CA LEU A 141 -2.53 -7.53 15.89
C LEU A 141 -3.39 -6.31 16.20
N TRP A 142 -4.00 -5.76 15.15
CA TRP A 142 -4.79 -4.54 15.18
C TRP A 142 -6.11 -4.77 14.49
N ASP A 143 -7.13 -4.05 14.95
CA ASP A 143 -8.47 -4.05 14.38
C ASP A 143 -8.86 -2.62 13.98
N LEU A 144 -9.08 -2.41 12.68
CA LEU A 144 -9.45 -1.11 12.10
C LEU A 144 -10.72 -0.51 12.72
N ARG A 145 -11.62 -1.35 13.25
CA ARG A 145 -12.88 -0.90 13.83
C ARG A 145 -12.68 -0.18 15.17
N THR A 146 -11.60 -0.50 15.88
CA THR A 146 -11.25 0.12 17.17
C THR A 146 -10.57 1.48 17.03
N LEU A 147 -10.31 1.92 15.80
CA LEU A 147 -9.55 3.12 15.48
C LEU A 147 -10.42 4.28 15.00
N ARG A 148 -11.75 4.07 14.93
CA ARG A 148 -12.76 5.10 14.70
C ARG A 148 -13.15 5.75 16.02
#